data_AF-A0A0G3EHA3-F1
#
_entry.id   AF-A0A0G3EHA3-F1
#
_cell.length_a   1.000
_cell.length_b   1.000
_cell.length_c   1.000
_cell.angle_alpha   90.00
_cell.angle_beta   90.00
_cell.angle_gamma   90.00
#
_symmetry.space_group_name_H-M   'P 1'
#
loop_
_entity.id
_entity.type
_entity.pdbx_description
1 polymer ?
#
loop_
_entity_poly.entity_id
_entity_poly.type
_entity_poly.pdbx_seq_one_letter_code
_entity_poly.pdbx_strand_id
1 'polypeptide(L)' 'MKSIATTMILTGGVLLVLGLLMFFAARLPFPFGRLPGDIHVHGRNTTFHFPVVTCIVVSVVLTLILNLLMRIVNR' A
#
# COMPACT_ATOMS: atom_id res chain seq x y z
N MET A 1 22.97 -7.85 -19.51
CA MET A 1 21.53 -7.90 -19.85
C MET A 1 20.65 -8.26 -18.65
N LYS A 2 20.93 -9.33 -17.89
CA LYS A 2 20.18 -9.69 -16.65
C LYS A 2 20.03 -8.54 -15.63
N SER A 3 21.11 -7.80 -15.34
CA SER A 3 21.08 -6.69 -14.36
C SER A 3 20.11 -5.56 -14.76
N ILE A 4 20.12 -5.15 -16.04
CA ILE A 4 19.21 -4.12 -16.58
C ILE A 4 17.74 -4.54 -16.49
N ALA A 5 17.45 -5.82 -16.73
CA ALA A 5 16.10 -6.35 -16.66
C ALA A 5 15.59 -6.37 -15.21
N THR A 6 16.44 -6.75 -14.26
CA THR A 6 16.10 -6.75 -12.84
C THR A 6 15.83 -5.36 -12.31
N THR A 7 16.65 -4.36 -12.67
CA THR A 7 16.40 -2.97 -12.27
C THR A 7 15.10 -2.42 -12.87
N MET A 8 14.80 -2.68 -14.15
CA MET A 8 13.52 -2.28 -14.75
C MET A 8 12.32 -2.89 -14.03
N ILE A 9 12.37 -4.18 -13.68
CA ILE A 9 11.28 -4.87 -12.95
C ILE A 9 11.11 -4.26 -11.56
N LEU A 10 12.22 -3.99 -10.84
CA LEU A 10 12.17 -3.43 -9.50
C LEU A 10 11.60 -2.00 -9.51
N THR A 11 12.11 -1.15 -10.39
CA THR A 11 11.64 0.25 -10.51
C THR A 11 10.19 0.31 -10.97
N GLY A 12 9.80 -0.53 -11.92
CA GLY A 12 8.41 -0.67 -12.37
C GLY A 12 7.48 -1.10 -11.24
N GLY A 13 7.89 -2.09 -10.43
CA GLY A 13 7.12 -2.53 -9.25
C GLY A 13 6.93 -1.43 -8.21
N VAL A 14 7.99 -0.66 -7.91
CA VAL A 14 7.92 0.48 -6.98
C VAL A 14 6.98 1.57 -7.49
N LEU A 15 7.08 1.93 -8.78
CA LEU A 15 6.20 2.92 -9.40
C LEU A 15 4.74 2.46 -9.40
N LEU A 16 4.48 1.17 -9.61
CA LEU A 16 3.14 0.60 -9.59
C LEU A 16 2.52 0.67 -8.18
N VAL A 17 3.32 0.37 -7.15
CA VAL A 17 2.90 0.51 -5.74
C VAL A 17 2.61 1.97 -5.40
N LEU A 18 3.49 2.90 -5.78
CA LEU A 18 3.28 4.34 -5.55
C LEU A 18 2.05 4.87 -6.30
N GLY A 19 1.85 4.44 -7.55
CA GLY A 19 0.69 4.78 -8.36
C GLY A 19 -0.61 4.24 -7.75
N LEU A 20 -0.60 3.01 -7.22
CA LEU A 20 -1.76 2.47 -6.49
C LEU A 20 -2.02 3.25 -5.20
N LEU A 21 -0.99 3.58 -4.41
CA LEU A 21 -1.16 4.39 -3.20
C LEU A 21 -1.76 5.77 -3.53
N MET A 22 -1.27 6.44 -4.57
CA MET A 22 -1.81 7.72 -5.02
C MET A 22 -3.23 7.57 -5.59
N PHE A 23 -3.49 6.53 -6.37
CA PHE A 23 -4.82 6.27 -6.92
C PHE A 23 -5.84 6.00 -5.82
N PHE A 24 -5.50 5.18 -4.82
CA PHE A 24 -6.36 4.97 -3.66
C PHE A 24 -6.47 6.24 -2.82
N ALA A 25 -5.39 6.99 -2.60
CA ALA A 25 -5.43 8.30 -1.92
C ALA A 25 -6.35 9.31 -2.64
N ALA A 26 -6.37 9.32 -3.97
CA ALA A 26 -7.17 10.22 -4.79
C ALA A 26 -8.62 9.74 -4.99
N ARG A 27 -8.83 8.42 -5.03
CA ARG A 27 -10.16 7.80 -5.20
C ARG A 27 -10.90 7.63 -3.88
N LEU A 28 -10.27 8.03 -2.77
CA LEU A 28 -10.91 8.27 -1.48
C LEU A 28 -11.68 9.59 -1.57
N PRO A 29 -12.99 9.58 -1.84
CA PRO A 29 -13.80 10.78 -1.93
C PRO A 29 -14.22 11.16 -0.50
N PHE A 30 -13.22 11.38 0.37
CA PHE A 30 -13.47 11.72 1.75
C PHE A 30 -13.26 13.20 1.97
N PRO A 31 -14.33 13.96 2.29
CA PRO A 31 -14.15 15.18 3.06
C PRO A 31 -13.59 14.77 4.42
N PHE A 32 -12.27 14.74 4.56
CA PHE A 32 -11.54 14.69 5.83
C PHE A 32 -12.04 13.70 6.92
N GLY A 33 -12.51 12.50 6.54
CA GLY A 33 -12.49 11.33 7.44
C GLY A 33 -13.78 10.53 7.61
N ARG A 34 -14.19 9.74 6.60
CA ARG A 34 -15.20 8.65 6.78
C ARG A 34 -15.03 7.46 5.84
N LEU A 35 -13.83 6.88 5.70
CA LEU A 35 -13.67 5.66 4.88
C LEU A 35 -14.60 4.53 5.35
N PRO A 36 -15.50 3.97 4.52
CA PRO A 36 -16.24 2.76 4.87
C PRO A 36 -15.22 1.61 4.92
N GLY A 37 -14.90 1.16 6.13
CA GLY A 37 -13.87 0.13 6.41
C GLY A 37 -12.72 0.60 7.30
N ASP A 38 -12.59 1.91 7.51
CA ASP A 38 -11.72 2.50 8.52
C ASP A 38 -12.59 2.73 9.78
N ILE A 39 -12.21 2.17 10.93
CA ILE A 39 -13.02 2.29 12.14
C ILE A 39 -12.88 3.72 12.65
N HIS A 40 -13.87 4.55 12.35
CA HIS A 40 -13.92 5.96 12.75
C HIS A 40 -14.88 6.09 13.93
N VAL A 41 -14.36 5.93 15.15
CA VAL A 41 -15.14 6.15 16.37
C VAL A 41 -15.06 7.64 16.71
N HIS A 42 -16.15 8.36 16.48
CA HIS A 42 -16.31 9.75 16.90
C HIS A 42 -16.97 9.78 18.29
N GLY A 43 -16.17 10.02 19.33
CA GLY A 43 -16.64 10.37 20.67
C GLY A 43 -16.89 11.87 20.81
N ARG A 44 -17.57 12.29 21.88
CA ARG A 44 -17.96 13.69 22.16
C ARG A 44 -16.78 14.68 22.19
N ASN A 45 -15.54 14.20 22.42
CA ASN A 45 -14.33 15.02 22.47
C ASN A 45 -13.08 14.30 21.92
N THR A 46 -13.24 13.13 21.29
CA THR A 46 -12.15 12.27 20.82
C THR A 46 -12.49 11.60 19.51
N THR A 47 -11.59 11.66 18.53
CA THR A 47 -11.71 10.97 17.24
C THR A 47 -10.67 9.86 17.18
N PHE A 48 -11.12 8.60 17.07
CA PHE A 48 -10.26 7.45 16.88
C PHE A 48 -10.42 6.94 15.45
N HIS A 49 -9.34 6.98 14.67
CA HIS A 49 -9.28 6.50 13.29
C HIS A 49 -8.38 5.28 13.23
N PHE A 50 -8.90 4.14 12.78
CA PHE A 50 -8.14 2.89 12.67
C PHE A 50 -8.20 2.33 11.25
N PRO A 51 -7.20 2.66 10.41
CA PRO A 51 -7.25 2.44 8.97
C PRO A 51 -6.90 1.00 8.60
N VAL A 52 -7.74 0.06 9.00
CA VAL A 52 -7.60 -1.40 8.78
C VAL A 52 -7.24 -1.72 7.33
N VAL A 53 -7.95 -1.10 6.38
CA VAL A 53 -7.77 -1.32 4.94
C VAL A 53 -6.36 -0.95 4.50
N THR A 54 -5.81 0.16 5.00
CA THR A 54 -4.43 0.57 4.68
C THR A 54 -3.42 -0.42 5.24
N CYS A 55 -3.61 -0.90 6.48
CA CYS A 55 -2.72 -1.88 7.10
C CYS A 55 -2.70 -3.20 6.30
N ILE A 56 -3.86 -3.65 5.82
CA ILE A 56 -3.96 -4.87 4.99
C ILE A 56 -3.25 -4.68 3.65
N VAL A 57 -3.48 -3.56 2.96
CA VAL A 57 -2.84 -3.29 1.67
C VAL A 57 -1.31 -3.21 1.81
N VAL A 58 -0.83 -2.47 2.81
CA VAL A 58 0.61 -2.35 3.10
C VAL A 58 1.19 -3.73 3.40
N SER A 59 0.51 -4.56 4.20
CA SER A 59 0.95 -5.92 4.52
C SER A 59 1.07 -6.78 3.27
N VAL A 60 0.04 -6.83 2.42
CA VAL A 60 0.04 -7.66 1.19
C VAL A 60 1.14 -7.21 0.22
N VAL A 61 1.31 -5.91 0.02
CA VAL A 61 2.37 -5.35 -0.83
C VAL A 61 3.74 -5.72 -0.29
N LEU A 62 3.97 -5.54 1.01
CA LEU A 62 5.25 -5.86 1.64
C LEU A 62 5.55 -7.36 1.53
N THR A 63 4.55 -8.22 1.76
CA THR A 63 4.70 -9.68 1.57
C THR A 63 5.05 -10.04 0.14
N LEU A 64 4.40 -9.43 -0.86
CA LEU A 64 4.72 -9.63 -2.29
C LEU A 64 6.16 -9.22 -2.63
N ILE A 65 6.60 -8.05 -2.15
CA ILE A 65 7.96 -7.55 -2.38
C ILE A 65 8.98 -8.48 -1.73
N LEU A 66 8.79 -8.83 -0.45
CA LEU A 66 9.71 -9.71 0.28
C LEU A 66 9.77 -11.10 -0.34
N ASN A 67 8.63 -11.67 -0.74
CA ASN A 67 8.58 -12.97 -1.39
C ASN A 67 9.29 -12.94 -2.76
N LEU A 68 9.08 -11.88 -3.55
CA LEU A 68 9.76 -11.73 -4.84
C LEU A 68 11.28 -11.56 -4.67
N LEU A 69 11.72 -10.76 -3.71
CA LEU A 69 13.14 -10.60 -3.37
C LEU A 69 13.74 -11.91 -2.89
N MET A 70 13.10 -12.62 -1.94
CA MET A 70 13.54 -13.93 -1.47
C MET A 70 13.63 -14.94 -2.62
N ARG A 71 12.65 -14.95 -3.52
CA ARG A 71 12.64 -15.86 -4.67
C ARG A 71 13.72 -15.54 -5.70
N ILE A 72 14.12 -14.27 -5.84
CA ILE A 72 15.22 -13.84 -6.72
C ILE A 72 16.58 -14.11 -6.06
N VAL A 73 16.73 -13.86 -4.76
CA VAL A 73 17.99 -14.06 -4.01
C VAL A 73 18.29 -15.55 -3.81
N ASN A 74 17.26 -16.38 -3.62
CA ASN A 74 17.39 -17.82 -3.41
C ASN A 74 17.39 -18.63 -4.74
N ARG A 75 17.67 -17.97 -5.86
CA ARG A 75 17.76 -18.51 -7.22
C ARG A 75 19.13 -18.18 -7.82
#